data_AF-A0A1I2PI33-F1
#
_entry.id   AF-A0A1I2PI33-F1
#
_cell.length_a   1.000
_cell.length_b   1.000
_cell.length_c   1.000
_cell.angle_alpha   90.00
_cell.angle_beta   90.00
_cell.angle_gamma   90.00
#
_symmetry.space_group_name_H-M   'P 1'
#
loop_
_entity.id
_entity.type
_entity.pdbx_description
1 polymer ?
#
loop_
_entity_poly.entity_id
_entity_poly.type
_entity_poly.pdbx_seq_one_letter_code
_entity_poly.pdbx_strand_id
1 'polypeptide(L)'
;MSRNNLFSNESLDQIFDWQIDEEYKTALREIEKEKIKLQQEIRNFERYKHNVERHRKKLEHDIEKINQERIEFVEAVHVFEEEKKELKRQKDEFEEEKRKFELQKRELERAQREHEDSVKSFNQHKEHQEVFFNNKFRILEEELKSVARQKDKLAKQKAFYEQVSMFDREQRELVQEEQTVMRGEKFFVGVESMKSLKKRYKDLLKIYHPDNLNGDTETIKEINREYNNLSQDFSE
;
A
#
# COMPACT_ATOMS: atom_id res chain seq x y z
N MET A 1 -100.33 113.89 98.60
CA MET A 1 -100.22 112.51 99.12
C MET A 1 -99.27 111.78 98.17
N SER A 2 -97.95 111.74 98.38
CA SER A 2 -97.15 111.03 99.39
C SER A 2 -97.34 109.50 99.39
N ARG A 3 -96.18 108.82 99.29
CA ARG A 3 -95.86 107.38 99.50
C ARG A 3 -96.08 106.44 98.31
N ASN A 4 -95.22 105.47 98.03
CA ASN A 4 -93.88 105.17 98.51
C ASN A 4 -93.20 104.28 97.47
N ASN A 5 -91.89 104.51 97.35
CA ASN A 5 -90.92 103.65 96.73
C ASN A 5 -90.87 102.30 97.47
N LEU A 6 -90.96 101.18 96.77
CA LEU A 6 -90.50 99.87 97.26
C LEU A 6 -89.94 99.11 96.04
N PHE A 7 -88.62 98.94 96.10
CA PHE A 7 -87.79 98.19 95.18
C PHE A 7 -88.25 96.74 94.98
N SER A 8 -88.09 96.23 93.76
CA SER A 8 -87.52 94.90 93.54
C SER A 8 -86.56 94.97 92.36
N ASN A 9 -85.30 95.30 92.68
CA ASN A 9 -84.13 95.08 91.83
C ASN A 9 -83.89 93.56 91.69
N GLU A 10 -84.77 92.85 90.99
CA GLU A 10 -84.56 91.42 90.70
C GLU A 10 -84.39 91.11 89.20
N SER A 11 -84.48 92.09 88.30
CA SER A 11 -84.57 91.78 86.85
C SER A 11 -83.37 92.15 85.99
N LEU A 12 -82.37 92.91 86.44
CA LEU A 12 -81.19 93.24 85.62
C LEU A 12 -79.99 92.33 85.88
N ASP A 13 -79.73 91.96 87.13
CA ASP A 13 -78.70 90.96 87.48
C ASP A 13 -79.07 89.56 86.96
N GLN A 14 -80.36 89.19 86.98
CA GLN A 14 -80.84 87.94 86.40
C GLN A 14 -80.70 87.89 84.86
N ILE A 15 -80.79 89.02 84.16
CA ILE A 15 -80.62 89.09 82.69
C ILE A 15 -79.14 89.04 82.32
N PHE A 16 -78.26 89.72 83.08
CA PHE A 16 -76.81 89.68 82.86
C PHE A 16 -76.20 88.32 83.20
N ASP A 17 -76.63 87.66 84.27
CA ASP A 17 -76.20 86.29 84.62
C ASP A 17 -76.70 85.26 83.58
N TRP A 18 -77.92 85.40 83.06
CA TRP A 18 -78.42 84.52 82.00
C TRP A 18 -77.65 84.67 80.68
N GLN A 19 -77.24 85.90 80.35
CA GLN A 19 -76.54 86.18 79.10
C GLN A 19 -75.09 85.66 79.12
N ILE A 20 -74.39 85.79 80.27
CA ILE A 20 -73.07 85.18 80.48
C ILE A 20 -73.16 83.65 80.49
N ASP A 21 -74.23 83.08 81.06
CA ASP A 21 -74.48 81.64 81.07
C ASP A 21 -74.79 81.09 79.66
N GLU A 22 -75.52 81.83 78.81
CA GLU A 22 -75.77 81.45 77.42
C GLU A 22 -74.54 81.59 76.51
N GLU A 23 -73.69 82.59 76.71
CA GLU A 23 -72.41 82.72 76.02
C GLU A 23 -71.47 81.55 76.38
N TYR A 24 -71.37 81.21 77.66
CA TYR A 24 -70.56 80.07 78.13
C TYR A 24 -71.10 78.73 77.59
N LYS A 25 -72.42 78.50 77.63
CA LYS A 25 -73.05 77.32 77.01
C LYS A 25 -72.84 77.26 75.49
N THR A 26 -72.75 78.41 74.82
CA THR A 26 -72.49 78.47 73.38
C THR A 26 -71.03 78.12 73.06
N ALA A 27 -70.08 78.66 73.81
CA ALA A 27 -68.67 78.28 73.73
C ALA A 27 -68.44 76.79 74.04
N LEU A 28 -69.12 76.24 75.06
CA LEU A 28 -69.05 74.82 75.39
C LEU A 28 -69.58 73.94 74.24
N ARG A 29 -70.70 74.36 73.61
CA ARG A 29 -71.26 73.69 72.42
C ARG A 29 -70.32 73.74 71.22
N GLU A 30 -69.57 74.82 71.04
CA GLU A 30 -68.55 74.93 69.98
C GLU A 30 -67.35 74.04 70.24
N ILE A 31 -66.82 74.03 71.47
CA ILE A 31 -65.73 73.13 71.88
C ILE A 31 -66.15 71.66 71.70
N GLU A 32 -67.38 71.29 72.06
CA GLU A 32 -67.90 69.93 71.85
C GLU A 32 -67.97 69.57 70.35
N LYS A 33 -68.41 70.50 69.49
CA LYS A 33 -68.42 70.31 68.03
C LYS A 33 -67.02 70.15 67.46
N GLU A 34 -66.06 70.96 67.91
CA GLU A 34 -64.65 70.84 67.48
C GLU A 34 -64.02 69.53 67.93
N LYS A 35 -64.29 69.11 69.17
CA LYS A 35 -63.86 67.80 69.68
C LYS A 35 -64.39 66.65 68.82
N ILE A 36 -65.65 66.70 68.41
CA ILE A 36 -66.25 65.69 67.51
C ILE A 36 -65.56 65.70 66.13
N LYS A 37 -65.30 66.89 65.56
CA LYS A 37 -64.57 67.03 64.28
C LYS A 37 -63.16 66.44 64.38
N LEU A 38 -62.40 66.80 65.41
CA LEU A 38 -61.06 66.28 65.66
C LEU A 38 -61.06 64.77 65.85
N GLN A 39 -62.02 64.22 66.59
CA GLN A 39 -62.19 62.77 66.71
C GLN A 39 -62.46 62.09 65.35
N GLN A 40 -63.22 62.74 64.46
CA GLN A 40 -63.46 62.22 63.12
C GLN A 40 -62.21 62.28 62.24
N GLU A 41 -61.42 63.35 62.34
CA GLU A 41 -60.13 63.48 61.65
C GLU A 41 -59.12 62.45 62.12
N ILE A 42 -59.01 62.20 63.43
CA ILE A 42 -58.17 61.14 63.99
C ILE A 42 -58.56 59.78 63.40
N ARG A 43 -59.86 59.45 63.38
CA ARG A 43 -60.35 58.20 62.75
C ARG A 43 -60.04 58.12 61.26
N ASN A 44 -60.05 59.24 60.54
CA ASN A 44 -59.69 59.28 59.12
C ASN A 44 -58.19 59.06 58.94
N PHE A 45 -57.36 59.68 59.78
CA PHE A 45 -55.91 59.51 59.77
C PHE A 45 -55.50 58.09 60.11
N GLU A 46 -56.14 57.46 61.10
CA GLU A 46 -55.90 56.05 61.44
C GLU A 46 -56.23 55.11 60.27
N ARG A 47 -57.35 55.35 59.58
CA ARG A 47 -57.71 54.61 58.35
C ARG A 47 -56.68 54.83 57.25
N TYR A 48 -56.23 56.07 57.03
CA TYR A 48 -55.20 56.38 56.06
C TYR A 48 -53.89 55.67 56.39
N LYS A 49 -53.43 55.75 57.64
CA LYS A 49 -52.22 55.06 58.14
C LYS A 49 -52.30 53.55 57.92
N HIS A 50 -53.45 52.93 58.23
CA HIS A 50 -53.67 51.50 58.00
C HIS A 50 -53.63 51.16 56.50
N ASN A 51 -54.20 52.00 55.64
CA ASN A 51 -54.13 51.80 54.19
C ASN A 51 -52.71 51.88 53.66
N VAL A 52 -51.94 52.89 54.10
CA VAL A 52 -50.51 53.02 53.74
C VAL A 52 -49.72 51.80 54.19
N GLU A 53 -49.94 51.34 55.41
CA GLU A 53 -49.28 50.15 55.95
C GLU A 53 -49.59 48.89 55.15
N ARG A 54 -50.85 48.70 54.71
CA ARG A 54 -51.22 47.58 53.84
C ARG A 54 -50.52 47.64 52.48
N HIS A 55 -50.44 48.83 51.87
CA HIS A 55 -49.74 49.00 50.59
C HIS A 55 -48.23 48.76 50.74
N ARG A 56 -47.64 49.25 51.83
CA ARG A 56 -46.22 49.01 52.15
C ARG A 56 -45.92 47.51 52.23
N LYS A 57 -46.70 46.76 53.00
CA LYS A 57 -46.52 45.29 53.12
C LYS A 57 -46.68 44.56 51.79
N LYS A 58 -47.62 45.00 50.95
CA LYS A 58 -47.80 44.43 49.62
C LYS A 58 -46.57 44.69 48.74
N LEU A 59 -46.05 45.92 48.76
CA LEU A 59 -44.85 46.29 48.01
C LEU A 59 -43.62 45.52 48.50
N GLU A 60 -43.45 45.36 49.82
CA GLU A 60 -42.38 44.54 50.40
C GLU A 60 -42.46 43.09 49.91
N HIS A 61 -43.65 42.49 49.90
CA HIS A 61 -43.86 41.14 49.38
C HIS A 61 -43.54 41.03 47.89
N ASP A 62 -43.97 42.00 47.07
CA ASP A 62 -43.70 42.01 45.64
C ASP A 62 -42.18 42.17 45.37
N ILE A 63 -41.47 42.98 46.15
CA ILE A 63 -40.00 43.13 46.07
C ILE A 63 -39.30 41.82 46.42
N GLU A 64 -39.72 41.15 47.50
CA GLU A 64 -39.19 39.85 47.92
C GLU A 64 -39.34 38.81 46.80
N LYS A 65 -40.53 38.76 46.20
CA LYS A 65 -40.82 37.85 45.08
C LYS A 65 -39.93 38.13 43.87
N ILE A 66 -39.80 39.39 43.48
CA ILE A 66 -38.93 39.79 42.36
C ILE A 66 -37.45 39.44 42.66
N ASN A 67 -37.00 39.65 43.89
CA ASN A 67 -35.65 39.29 44.29
C ASN A 67 -35.40 37.78 44.20
N GLN A 68 -36.37 36.97 44.62
CA GLN A 68 -36.30 35.51 44.50
C GLN A 68 -36.23 35.08 43.04
N GLU A 69 -37.13 35.59 42.18
CA GLU A 69 -37.11 35.32 40.74
C GLU A 69 -35.79 35.75 40.09
N ARG A 70 -35.21 36.87 40.52
CA ARG A 70 -33.89 37.34 40.03
C ARG A 70 -32.77 36.38 40.41
N ILE A 71 -32.76 35.84 41.63
CA ILE A 71 -31.72 34.89 42.08
C ILE A 71 -31.79 33.62 41.22
N GLU A 72 -32.99 33.05 41.06
CA GLU A 72 -33.21 31.86 40.24
C GLU A 72 -32.78 32.09 38.78
N PHE A 73 -33.08 33.26 38.22
CA PHE A 73 -32.66 33.63 36.87
C PHE A 73 -31.13 33.69 36.74
N VAL A 74 -30.44 34.30 37.70
CA VAL A 74 -28.97 34.40 37.67
C VAL A 74 -28.32 33.02 37.76
N GLU A 75 -28.86 32.14 38.60
CA GLU A 75 -28.40 30.74 38.68
C GLU A 75 -28.60 30.00 37.36
N ALA A 76 -29.78 30.14 36.74
CA ALA A 76 -30.07 29.54 35.43
C ALA A 76 -29.13 30.04 34.33
N VAL A 77 -28.83 31.34 34.31
CA VAL A 77 -27.87 31.92 33.36
C VAL A 77 -26.47 31.35 33.57
N HIS A 78 -26.01 31.23 34.81
CA HIS A 78 -24.69 30.65 35.11
C HIS A 78 -24.59 29.19 34.64
N VAL A 79 -25.61 28.37 34.90
CA VAL A 79 -25.65 26.98 34.41
C VAL A 79 -25.61 26.93 32.88
N PHE A 80 -26.41 27.76 32.22
CA PHE A 80 -26.43 27.82 30.76
C PHE A 80 -25.09 28.27 30.15
N GLU A 81 -24.39 29.20 30.80
CA GLU A 81 -23.05 29.62 30.37
C GLU A 81 -22.03 28.49 30.49
N GLU A 82 -22.07 27.70 31.55
CA GLU A 82 -21.21 26.53 31.72
C GLU A 82 -21.53 25.43 30.68
N GLU A 83 -22.79 25.13 30.44
CA GLU A 83 -23.22 24.20 29.38
C GLU A 83 -22.75 24.67 28.01
N LYS A 84 -22.85 25.97 27.72
CA LYS A 84 -22.37 26.56 26.47
C LYS A 84 -20.85 26.44 26.31
N LYS A 85 -20.08 26.60 27.40
CA LYS A 85 -18.62 26.41 27.39
C LYS A 85 -18.28 24.94 27.11
N GLU A 86 -18.96 24.00 27.75
CA GLU A 86 -18.71 22.57 27.54
C GLU A 86 -19.08 22.13 26.12
N LEU A 87 -20.22 22.57 25.60
CA LEU A 87 -20.60 22.32 24.19
C LEU A 87 -19.57 22.87 23.21
N LYS A 88 -19.00 24.04 23.50
CA LYS A 88 -17.92 24.60 22.68
C LYS A 88 -16.68 23.72 22.74
N ARG A 89 -16.29 23.26 23.93
CA ARG A 89 -15.15 22.35 24.12
C ARG A 89 -15.32 21.05 23.34
N GLN A 90 -16.49 20.42 23.44
CA GLN A 90 -16.82 19.20 22.70
C GLN A 90 -16.80 19.42 21.18
N LYS A 91 -17.32 20.55 20.72
CA LYS A 91 -17.28 20.91 19.30
C LYS A 91 -15.83 21.05 18.81
N ASP A 92 -14.98 21.75 19.56
CA ASP A 92 -13.58 21.97 19.21
C ASP A 92 -12.80 20.63 19.18
N GLU A 93 -13.06 19.74 20.14
CA GLU A 93 -12.49 18.37 20.18
C GLU A 93 -12.92 17.55 18.95
N PHE A 94 -14.21 17.56 18.62
CA PHE A 94 -14.73 16.85 17.47
C PHE A 94 -14.16 17.38 16.15
N GLU A 95 -13.98 18.70 16.02
CA GLU A 95 -13.33 19.30 14.86
C GLU A 95 -11.85 18.92 14.74
N GLU A 96 -11.14 18.75 15.86
CA GLU A 96 -9.77 18.27 15.86
C GLU A 96 -9.67 16.78 15.50
N GLU A 97 -10.56 15.95 16.05
CA GLU A 97 -10.64 14.52 15.72
C GLU A 97 -10.97 14.33 14.24
N LYS A 98 -11.94 15.09 13.71
CA LYS A 98 -12.28 15.08 12.29
C LYS A 98 -11.07 15.45 11.41
N ARG A 99 -10.29 16.46 11.79
CA ARG A 99 -9.05 16.83 11.08
C ARG A 99 -8.01 15.70 11.09
N LYS A 100 -7.82 15.04 12.24
CA LYS A 100 -6.91 13.88 12.36
C LYS A 100 -7.37 12.71 11.49
N PHE A 101 -8.66 12.41 11.50
CA PHE A 101 -9.25 11.36 10.69
C PHE A 101 -9.10 11.65 9.18
N GLU A 102 -9.36 12.89 8.75
CA GLU A 102 -9.16 13.30 7.37
C GLU A 102 -7.69 13.16 6.91
N LEU A 103 -6.73 13.47 7.80
CA LEU A 103 -5.32 13.28 7.51
C LEU A 103 -4.97 11.80 7.35
N GLN A 104 -5.39 10.96 8.30
CA GLN A 104 -5.19 9.51 8.23
C GLN A 104 -5.81 8.89 6.98
N LYS A 105 -7.00 9.35 6.59
CA LYS A 105 -7.66 8.91 5.36
C LYS A 105 -6.81 9.25 4.13
N ARG A 106 -6.28 10.46 4.05
CA ARG A 106 -5.41 10.88 2.93
C ARG A 106 -4.12 10.08 2.87
N GLU A 107 -3.51 9.80 4.02
CA GLU A 107 -2.31 8.96 4.11
C GLU A 107 -2.58 7.53 3.66
N LEU A 108 -3.71 6.95 4.09
CA LEU A 108 -4.12 5.62 3.69
C LEU A 108 -4.38 5.54 2.18
N GLU A 109 -5.11 6.51 1.61
CA GLU A 109 -5.36 6.58 0.17
C GLU A 109 -4.05 6.73 -0.64
N ARG A 110 -3.06 7.45 -0.10
CA ARG A 110 -1.74 7.56 -0.71
C ARG A 110 -1.00 6.23 -0.68
N ALA A 111 -0.95 5.57 0.48
CA ALA A 111 -0.32 4.27 0.63
C ALA A 111 -0.99 3.20 -0.26
N GLN A 112 -2.31 3.23 -0.40
CA GLN A 112 -3.04 2.35 -1.32
C GLN A 112 -2.64 2.56 -2.77
N ARG A 113 -2.56 3.82 -3.23
CA ARG A 113 -2.10 4.15 -4.59
C ARG A 113 -0.67 3.69 -4.83
N GLU A 114 0.24 3.97 -3.90
CA GLU A 114 1.65 3.54 -4.01
C GLU A 114 1.78 2.01 -4.04
N HIS A 115 0.96 1.30 -3.25
CA HIS A 115 0.90 -0.16 -3.29
C HIS A 115 0.34 -0.67 -4.63
N GLU A 116 -0.73 -0.06 -5.15
CA GLU A 116 -1.31 -0.43 -6.44
C GLU A 116 -0.34 -0.24 -7.60
N ASP A 117 0.37 0.91 -7.63
CA ASP A 117 1.41 1.19 -8.63
C ASP A 117 2.59 0.21 -8.53
N SER A 118 2.97 -0.16 -7.31
CA SER A 118 4.01 -1.17 -7.05
C SER A 118 3.59 -2.55 -7.57
N VAL A 119 2.37 -3.01 -7.25
CA VAL A 119 1.81 -4.27 -7.73
C VAL A 119 1.74 -4.28 -9.26
N LYS A 120 1.29 -3.19 -9.87
CA LYS A 120 1.23 -3.05 -11.33
C LYS A 120 2.61 -3.18 -11.97
N SER A 121 3.60 -2.47 -11.43
CA SER A 121 4.98 -2.52 -11.94
C SER A 121 5.59 -3.91 -11.77
N PHE A 122 5.35 -4.55 -10.63
CA PHE A 122 5.78 -5.92 -10.38
C PHE A 122 5.16 -6.92 -11.36
N ASN A 123 3.86 -6.81 -11.62
CA ASN A 123 3.16 -7.68 -12.57
C ASN A 123 3.68 -7.50 -14.00
N GLN A 124 3.87 -6.25 -14.44
CA GLN A 124 4.47 -5.97 -15.76
C GLN A 124 5.87 -6.58 -15.88
N HIS A 125 6.69 -6.44 -14.85
CA HIS A 125 8.01 -7.05 -14.83
C HIS A 125 7.94 -8.58 -14.91
N LYS A 126 7.04 -9.19 -14.15
CA LYS A 126 6.81 -10.63 -14.16
C LYS A 126 6.36 -11.12 -15.54
N GLU A 127 5.42 -10.44 -16.19
CA GLU A 127 4.96 -10.76 -17.54
C GLU A 127 6.11 -10.68 -18.56
N HIS A 128 6.91 -9.62 -18.49
CA HIS A 128 8.09 -9.49 -19.35
C HIS A 128 9.10 -10.62 -19.13
N GLN A 129 9.35 -11.02 -17.88
CA GLN A 129 10.22 -12.14 -17.56
C GLN A 129 9.68 -13.46 -18.08
N GLU A 130 8.38 -13.70 -17.95
CA GLU A 130 7.72 -14.92 -18.44
C GLU A 130 7.84 -15.04 -19.96
N VAL A 131 7.55 -13.95 -20.69
CA VAL A 131 7.73 -13.89 -22.15
C VAL A 131 9.18 -14.13 -22.54
N PHE A 132 10.14 -13.52 -21.83
CA PHE A 132 11.57 -13.71 -22.09
C PHE A 132 12.02 -15.16 -21.86
N PHE A 133 11.54 -15.77 -20.76
CA PHE A 133 11.82 -17.17 -20.45
C PHE A 133 11.25 -18.11 -21.52
N ASN A 134 9.98 -17.91 -21.90
CA ASN A 134 9.33 -18.71 -22.94
C ASN A 134 10.05 -18.60 -24.29
N ASN A 135 10.52 -17.41 -24.66
CA ASN A 135 11.32 -17.21 -25.87
C ASN A 135 12.65 -17.95 -25.81
N LYS A 136 13.36 -17.89 -24.68
CA LYS A 136 14.60 -18.65 -24.49
C LYS A 136 14.36 -20.16 -24.54
N PHE A 137 13.32 -20.63 -23.87
CA PHE A 137 12.95 -22.04 -23.85
C PHE A 137 12.64 -22.56 -25.26
N ARG A 138 11.88 -21.78 -26.04
CA ARG A 138 11.58 -22.10 -27.45
C ARG A 138 12.84 -22.23 -28.31
N ILE A 139 13.78 -21.28 -28.19
CA ILE A 139 15.04 -21.32 -28.94
C ILE A 139 15.84 -22.57 -28.56
N LEU A 140 15.96 -22.86 -27.27
CA LEU A 140 16.66 -24.07 -26.79
C LEU A 140 15.99 -25.35 -27.31
N GLU A 141 14.67 -25.41 -27.33
CA GLU A 141 13.93 -26.55 -27.88
C GLU A 141 14.20 -26.73 -29.39
N GLU A 142 14.21 -25.64 -30.16
CA GLU A 142 14.54 -25.64 -31.59
C GLU A 142 16.00 -26.06 -31.84
N GLU A 143 16.94 -25.54 -31.07
CA GLU A 143 18.36 -25.93 -31.13
C GLU A 143 18.55 -27.41 -30.79
N LEU A 144 17.90 -27.91 -29.75
CA LEU A 144 17.99 -29.31 -29.36
C LEU A 144 17.46 -30.23 -30.47
N LYS A 145 16.32 -29.88 -31.08
CA LYS A 145 15.77 -30.58 -32.25
C LYS A 145 16.72 -30.54 -33.44
N SER A 146 17.37 -29.40 -33.70
CA SER A 146 18.37 -29.25 -34.76
C SER A 146 19.58 -30.14 -34.51
N VAL A 147 20.13 -30.15 -33.29
CA VAL A 147 21.26 -30.99 -32.89
C VAL A 147 20.93 -32.47 -33.03
N ALA A 148 19.73 -32.90 -32.64
CA ALA A 148 19.27 -34.27 -32.84
C ALA A 148 19.28 -34.66 -34.33
N ARG A 149 18.72 -33.81 -35.21
CA ARG A 149 18.76 -34.03 -36.67
C ARG A 149 20.18 -34.08 -37.23
N GLN A 150 21.07 -33.22 -36.74
CA GLN A 150 22.48 -33.20 -37.14
C GLN A 150 23.19 -34.49 -36.72
N LYS A 151 22.95 -34.98 -35.49
CA LYS A 151 23.47 -36.27 -35.02
C LYS A 151 22.97 -37.43 -35.86
N ASP A 152 21.67 -37.46 -36.21
CA ASP A 152 21.11 -38.50 -37.07
C ASP A 152 21.74 -38.48 -38.47
N LYS A 153 21.93 -37.29 -39.05
CA LYS A 153 22.58 -37.13 -40.35
C LYS A 153 24.04 -37.61 -40.29
N LEU A 154 24.76 -37.26 -39.24
CA LEU A 154 26.16 -37.68 -39.05
C LEU A 154 26.28 -39.18 -38.82
N ALA A 155 25.36 -39.79 -38.07
CA ALA A 155 25.29 -41.24 -37.91
C ALA A 155 25.07 -41.95 -39.25
N LYS A 156 24.14 -41.46 -40.08
CA LYS A 156 23.91 -41.98 -41.43
C LYS A 156 25.14 -41.82 -42.33
N GLN A 157 25.80 -40.65 -42.30
CA GLN A 157 27.03 -40.43 -43.07
C GLN A 157 28.16 -41.36 -42.62
N LYS A 158 28.34 -41.54 -41.30
CA LYS A 158 29.34 -42.45 -40.76
C LYS A 158 29.08 -43.89 -41.21
N ALA A 159 27.84 -44.37 -41.10
CA ALA A 159 27.45 -45.69 -41.57
C ALA A 159 27.68 -45.89 -43.07
N PHE A 160 27.39 -44.86 -43.88
CA PHE A 160 27.67 -44.89 -45.31
C PHE A 160 29.17 -45.02 -45.63
N TYR A 161 30.01 -44.18 -45.02
CA TYR A 161 31.47 -44.27 -45.24
C TYR A 161 32.04 -45.59 -44.75
N GLU A 162 31.51 -46.13 -43.65
CA GLU A 162 31.90 -47.45 -43.14
C GLU A 162 31.58 -48.53 -44.18
N GLN A 163 30.36 -48.55 -44.73
CA GLN A 163 29.97 -49.47 -45.81
C GLN A 163 30.84 -49.34 -47.06
N VAL A 164 31.10 -48.10 -47.52
CA VAL A 164 31.98 -47.86 -48.68
C VAL A 164 33.39 -48.38 -48.39
N SER A 165 33.93 -48.14 -47.20
CA SER A 165 35.26 -48.63 -46.83
C SER A 165 35.34 -50.16 -46.78
N MET A 166 34.26 -50.83 -46.35
CA MET A 166 34.17 -52.29 -46.36
C MET A 166 34.14 -52.83 -47.78
N PHE A 167 33.33 -52.23 -48.67
CA PHE A 167 33.29 -52.61 -50.08
C PHE A 167 34.64 -52.39 -50.77
N ASP A 168 35.31 -51.26 -50.53
CA ASP A 168 36.65 -50.98 -51.08
C ASP A 168 37.69 -51.97 -50.56
N ARG A 169 37.60 -52.39 -49.29
CA ARG A 169 38.47 -53.43 -48.74
C ARG A 169 38.21 -54.78 -49.40
N GLU A 170 36.94 -55.20 -49.51
CA GLU A 170 36.56 -56.45 -50.18
C GLU A 170 37.00 -56.46 -51.65
N GLN A 171 36.85 -55.35 -52.38
CA GLN A 171 37.35 -55.22 -53.75
C GLN A 171 38.89 -55.33 -53.83
N ARG A 172 39.63 -54.73 -52.89
CA ARG A 172 41.10 -54.86 -52.84
C ARG A 172 41.54 -56.29 -52.50
N GLU A 173 40.81 -56.98 -51.63
CA GLU A 173 41.07 -58.38 -51.30
C GLU A 173 40.81 -59.30 -52.50
N LEU A 174 39.74 -59.07 -53.27
CA LEU A 174 39.46 -59.78 -54.53
C LEU A 174 40.53 -59.53 -55.60
N VAL A 175 41.00 -58.29 -55.76
CA VAL A 175 42.09 -57.95 -56.70
C VAL A 175 43.43 -58.57 -56.27
N GLN A 176 43.68 -58.70 -54.96
CA GLN A 176 44.86 -59.41 -54.45
C GLN A 176 44.80 -60.92 -54.68
N GLU A 177 43.62 -61.54 -54.67
CA GLU A 177 43.46 -62.96 -55.02
C GLU A 177 43.67 -63.22 -56.52
N GLU A 178 43.27 -62.31 -57.42
CA GLU A 178 43.51 -62.45 -58.87
C GLU A 178 44.96 -62.11 -59.29
N GLN A 179 45.64 -61.18 -58.61
CA GLN A 179 47.04 -60.85 -58.88
C GLN A 179 47.99 -61.73 -58.06
N THR A 180 48.06 -63.01 -58.44
CA THR A 180 49.19 -63.88 -58.10
C THR A 180 50.43 -63.43 -58.89
N VAL A 181 51.00 -62.29 -58.50
CA VAL A 181 52.27 -61.76 -59.04
C VAL A 181 53.33 -62.86 -58.91
N MET A 182 53.99 -63.21 -60.03
CA MET A 182 55.04 -64.23 -60.09
C MET A 182 56.23 -63.81 -59.19
N ARG A 183 56.21 -64.23 -57.92
CA ARG A 183 57.27 -63.95 -56.94
C ARG A 183 58.65 -64.39 -57.45
N GLY A 184 59.65 -63.53 -57.21
CA GLY A 184 61.04 -63.70 -57.64
C GLY A 184 61.67 -65.06 -57.33
N GLU A 185 61.22 -65.68 -56.24
CA GLU A 185 61.61 -67.01 -55.74
C GLU A 185 61.57 -68.11 -56.84
N LYS A 186 60.60 -68.04 -57.76
CA LYS A 186 60.46 -69.05 -58.84
C LYS A 186 61.60 -69.02 -59.87
N PHE A 187 62.31 -67.90 -60.03
CA PHE A 187 63.35 -67.77 -61.06
C PHE A 187 64.67 -68.47 -60.69
N PHE A 188 64.92 -68.64 -59.39
CA PHE A 188 66.15 -69.17 -58.82
C PHE A 188 66.00 -70.55 -58.15
N VAL A 189 64.87 -71.24 -58.39
CA VAL A 189 64.66 -72.61 -57.93
C VAL A 189 65.77 -73.53 -58.46
N GLY A 190 66.42 -74.28 -57.55
CA GLY A 190 67.52 -75.20 -57.88
C GLY A 190 68.91 -74.57 -57.93
N VAL A 191 69.07 -73.33 -57.46
CA VAL A 191 70.38 -72.70 -57.28
C VAL A 191 70.94 -73.07 -55.91
N GLU A 192 71.94 -73.95 -55.88
CA GLU A 192 72.56 -74.46 -54.64
C GLU A 192 73.94 -73.85 -54.33
N SER A 193 74.45 -72.93 -55.16
CA SER A 193 75.77 -72.34 -54.96
C SER A 193 75.88 -70.94 -55.58
N MET A 194 76.79 -70.13 -55.05
CA MET A 194 77.07 -68.79 -55.58
C MET A 194 77.47 -68.79 -57.06
N LYS A 195 78.12 -69.87 -57.53
CA LYS A 195 78.51 -70.02 -58.93
C LYS A 195 77.30 -70.33 -59.83
N SER A 196 76.35 -71.14 -59.39
CA SER A 196 75.10 -71.40 -60.11
C SER A 196 74.15 -70.21 -60.07
N LEU A 197 74.16 -69.42 -58.99
CA LEU A 197 73.38 -68.18 -58.86
C LEU A 197 73.79 -67.15 -59.93
N LYS A 198 75.09 -66.84 -60.01
CA LYS A 198 75.63 -65.90 -61.00
C LYS A 198 75.39 -66.35 -62.44
N LYS A 199 75.41 -67.65 -62.70
CA LYS A 199 75.13 -68.22 -64.03
C LYS A 199 73.65 -68.06 -64.36
N ARG A 200 72.76 -68.50 -63.46
CA ARG A 200 71.31 -68.41 -63.65
C ARG A 200 70.84 -66.96 -63.78
N TYR A 201 71.39 -66.06 -62.99
CA TYR A 201 71.13 -64.63 -63.08
C TYR A 201 71.48 -64.07 -64.47
N LYS A 202 72.67 -64.36 -65.01
CA LYS A 202 73.04 -63.92 -66.36
C LYS A 202 72.17 -64.53 -67.45
N ASP A 203 71.75 -65.79 -67.29
CA ASP A 203 70.86 -66.45 -68.25
C ASP A 203 69.44 -65.86 -68.21
N LEU A 204 68.94 -65.52 -67.02
CA LEU A 204 67.66 -64.83 -66.84
C LEU A 204 67.68 -63.42 -67.43
N LEU A 205 68.74 -62.64 -67.18
CA LEU A 205 68.90 -61.32 -67.81
C LEU A 205 68.94 -61.42 -69.34
N LYS A 206 69.52 -62.48 -69.91
CA LYS A 206 69.54 -62.70 -71.36
C LYS A 206 68.19 -63.05 -71.96
N ILE A 207 67.26 -63.63 -71.18
CA ILE A 207 65.92 -63.97 -71.67
C ILE A 207 65.00 -62.76 -71.48
N TYR A 208 65.03 -62.17 -70.30
CA TYR A 208 64.08 -61.14 -69.87
C TYR A 208 64.59 -59.70 -70.06
N HIS A 209 65.70 -59.48 -70.77
CA HIS A 209 66.17 -58.12 -71.09
C HIS A 209 65.06 -57.34 -71.82
N PRO A 210 64.80 -56.07 -71.46
CA PRO A 210 63.75 -55.25 -72.09
C PRO A 210 63.89 -55.10 -73.61
N ASP A 211 65.09 -55.33 -74.15
CA ASP A 211 65.36 -55.30 -75.61
C ASP A 211 65.01 -56.62 -76.33
N ASN A 212 64.58 -57.66 -75.59
CA ASN A 212 64.14 -58.93 -76.16
C ASN A 212 62.62 -58.98 -76.30
N LEU A 213 62.11 -59.81 -77.23
CA LEU A 213 60.69 -59.95 -77.55
C LEU A 213 59.79 -60.33 -76.33
N ASN A 214 60.37 -60.97 -75.32
CA ASN A 214 59.70 -61.41 -74.08
C ASN A 214 60.26 -60.69 -72.83
N GLY A 215 60.95 -59.57 -73.03
CA GLY A 215 61.53 -58.76 -71.96
C GLY A 215 60.47 -58.00 -71.18
N ASP A 216 60.56 -58.03 -69.85
CA ASP A 216 59.72 -57.23 -68.97
C ASP A 216 60.59 -56.52 -67.93
N THR A 217 60.42 -55.21 -67.83
CA THR A 217 61.19 -54.35 -66.93
C THR A 217 60.85 -54.64 -65.47
N GLU A 218 59.60 -55.01 -65.18
CA GLU A 218 59.18 -55.30 -63.81
C GLU A 218 59.70 -56.66 -63.35
N THR A 219 59.62 -57.67 -64.20
CA THR A 219 60.23 -58.99 -63.98
C THR A 219 61.74 -58.89 -63.76
N ILE A 220 62.47 -58.04 -64.51
CA ILE A 220 63.92 -57.83 -64.30
C ILE A 220 64.23 -57.21 -62.94
N LYS A 221 63.43 -56.24 -62.47
CA LYS A 221 63.62 -55.67 -61.13
C LYS A 221 63.47 -56.74 -60.06
N GLU A 222 62.50 -57.63 -60.19
CA GLU A 222 62.27 -58.70 -59.23
C GLU A 222 63.39 -59.76 -59.28
N ILE A 223 63.90 -60.11 -60.48
CA ILE A 223 65.08 -60.97 -60.65
C ILE A 223 66.32 -60.35 -60.00
N ASN A 224 66.53 -59.04 -60.14
CA ASN A 224 67.66 -58.33 -59.52
C ASN A 224 67.54 -58.29 -57.99
N ARG A 225 66.33 -58.05 -57.47
CA ARG A 225 66.05 -58.04 -56.03
C ARG A 225 66.36 -59.40 -55.42
N GLU A 226 65.85 -60.47 -56.03
CA GLU A 226 66.03 -61.82 -55.51
C GLU A 226 67.47 -62.30 -55.64
N TYR A 227 68.17 -61.96 -56.74
CA TYR A 227 69.60 -62.22 -56.86
C TYR A 227 70.40 -61.55 -55.75
N ASN A 228 70.07 -60.30 -55.39
CA ASN A 228 70.78 -59.58 -54.33
C ASN A 228 70.53 -60.23 -52.96
N ASN A 229 69.31 -60.66 -52.67
CA ASN A 229 68.98 -61.39 -51.44
C ASN A 229 69.78 -62.70 -51.34
N LEU A 230 69.68 -63.56 -52.36
CA LEU A 230 70.40 -64.84 -52.38
C LEU A 230 71.92 -64.65 -52.41
N SER A 231 72.41 -63.59 -53.06
CA SER A 231 73.84 -63.28 -53.08
C SER A 231 74.36 -62.86 -51.70
N GLN A 232 73.51 -62.30 -50.83
CA GLN A 232 73.86 -62.02 -49.44
C GLN A 232 73.88 -63.32 -48.63
N ASP A 233 72.86 -64.17 -48.80
CA ASP A 233 72.74 -65.45 -48.11
C ASP A 233 73.89 -66.43 -48.43
N PHE A 234 74.41 -66.45 -49.66
CA PHE A 234 75.60 -67.25 -50.02
C PHE A 234 76.94 -66.57 -49.71
N SER A 235 76.93 -65.34 -49.17
CA SER A 235 78.14 -64.61 -48.77
C SER A 235 78.42 -64.64 -47.27
N GLU A 236 77.48 -65.17 -46.49
CA GLU A 236 77.63 -65.59 -45.09
C GLU A 236 77.98 -67.08 -45.00
#